data_AF-A0AAX3FGK8-F1
#
_entry.id   AF-A0AAX3FGK8-F1
#
_cell.length_a   1.000
_cell.length_b   1.000
_cell.length_c   1.000
_cell.angle_alpha   90.00
_cell.angle_beta   90.00
_cell.angle_gamma   90.00
#
_symmetry.space_group_name_H-M   'P 1'
#
loop_
_entity.id
_entity.type
_entity.pdbx_description
1 polymer ?
#
loop_
_entity_poly.entity_id
_entity_poly.type
_entity_poly.pdbx_seq_one_letter_code
_entity_poly.pdbx_strand_id
1 'polypeptide(L)'
;MLSAKGNANLIYPSCYIKHEELLIHSFDKIKNKFGFDSKEFTYYKKVYDYCEENGVVRFEQKLKSRYLQREGLCYWGLSDFSGLEALQKGFLDMYRRLSVSEVKLETIAEQLVSEGIVDTLRKANTTAYYAMLWANGQNLFLKEAQFKLHRARLRKIGIDIANPCDIEKFQAVRVISCEQIFVKPFKAPDFYQYPSNMPKLRLIA
;
A
#
# COMPACT_ATOMS: atom_id res chain seq x y z
N MET A 1 5.74 27.36 -11.08
CA MET A 1 7.03 26.65 -11.07
C MET A 1 7.25 26.03 -9.70
N LEU A 2 7.40 24.70 -9.63
CA LEU A 2 7.85 23.97 -8.43
C LEU A 2 9.32 24.30 -8.18
N SER A 3 9.73 24.49 -6.92
CA SER A 3 11.16 24.71 -6.62
C SER A 3 11.94 23.41 -6.84
N ALA A 4 13.23 23.54 -7.17
CA ALA A 4 14.16 22.41 -7.39
C ALA A 4 14.32 21.46 -6.19
N LYS A 5 13.77 21.81 -5.01
CA LYS A 5 13.73 20.95 -3.81
C LYS A 5 12.38 20.25 -3.58
N GLY A 6 11.46 20.27 -4.55
CA GLY A 6 10.19 19.54 -4.47
C GLY A 6 9.18 20.07 -3.43
N ASN A 7 9.51 21.12 -2.67
CA ASN A 7 8.59 21.73 -1.72
C ASN A 7 7.51 22.53 -2.47
N ALA A 8 6.38 21.89 -2.75
CA ALA A 8 5.13 22.56 -3.06
C ALA A 8 4.65 23.30 -1.79
N ASN A 9 5.26 24.45 -1.50
CA ASN A 9 5.07 25.15 -0.21
C ASN A 9 3.62 25.64 0.03
N LEU A 10 2.75 25.53 -0.98
CA LEU A 10 1.39 26.07 -1.01
C LEU A 10 0.29 25.01 -1.08
N ILE A 11 0.60 23.81 -1.57
CA ILE A 11 -0.35 22.70 -1.74
C ILE A 11 0.27 21.46 -1.12
N TYR A 12 -0.42 20.87 -0.14
CA TYR A 12 0.04 19.69 0.57
C TYR A 12 -0.95 18.52 0.35
N PRO A 13 -0.67 17.63 -0.61
CA PRO A 13 -1.43 16.41 -0.79
C PRO A 13 -1.03 15.35 0.24
N SER A 14 -2.01 14.59 0.72
CA SER A 14 -1.82 13.48 1.67
C SER A 14 -2.82 12.37 1.38
N CYS A 15 -2.39 11.13 1.60
CA CYS A 15 -3.19 9.93 1.44
C CYS A 15 -2.96 9.04 2.65
N TYR A 16 -4.02 8.59 3.31
CA TYR A 16 -3.89 7.80 4.54
C TYR A 16 -5.05 6.81 4.71
N ILE A 17 -4.76 5.73 5.43
CA ILE A 17 -5.72 4.70 5.79
C ILE A 17 -6.65 5.27 6.87
N LYS A 18 -7.95 5.27 6.59
CA LYS A 18 -8.88 6.05 7.42
C LYS A 18 -9.06 5.46 8.81
N HIS A 19 -9.15 4.13 8.94
CA HIS A 19 -9.35 3.51 10.25
C HIS A 19 -8.13 3.67 11.17
N GLU A 20 -6.90 3.55 10.66
CA GLU A 20 -5.67 3.81 11.42
C GLU A 20 -5.63 5.25 11.97
N GLU A 21 -5.98 6.24 11.13
CA GLU A 21 -6.08 7.64 11.54
C GLU A 21 -7.13 7.83 12.67
N LEU A 22 -8.28 7.16 12.54
CA LEU A 22 -9.35 7.19 13.54
C LEU A 22 -8.87 6.61 14.88
N LEU A 23 -8.08 5.53 14.84
CA LEU A 23 -7.50 4.86 16.01
C LEU A 23 -6.54 5.79 16.74
N ILE A 24 -5.55 6.33 16.03
CA ILE A 24 -4.48 7.16 16.60
C ILE A 24 -5.04 8.45 17.22
N HIS A 25 -5.97 9.12 16.53
CA HIS A 25 -6.32 10.49 16.90
C HIS A 25 -7.54 10.64 17.79
N SER A 26 -8.54 9.75 17.69
CA SER A 26 -9.84 9.99 18.33
C SER A 26 -10.49 8.78 19.00
N PHE A 27 -10.13 7.55 18.65
CA PHE A 27 -10.80 6.35 19.17
C PHE A 27 -10.74 6.25 20.70
N ASP A 28 -9.54 6.29 21.27
CA ASP A 28 -9.37 6.24 22.74
C ASP A 28 -9.93 7.49 23.42
N LYS A 29 -9.86 8.66 22.77
CA LYS A 29 -10.41 9.90 23.32
C LYS A 29 -11.93 9.83 23.47
N ILE A 30 -12.63 9.31 22.46
CA ILE A 30 -14.08 9.16 22.48
C ILE A 30 -14.48 8.08 23.49
N LYS A 31 -13.76 6.94 23.50
CA LYS A 31 -13.96 5.86 24.47
C LYS A 31 -13.85 6.37 25.91
N ASN A 32 -12.79 7.11 26.21
CA ASN A 32 -12.52 7.63 27.55
C ASN A 32 -13.51 8.74 27.96
N LYS A 33 -14.02 9.52 26.99
CA LYS A 33 -14.92 10.65 27.27
C LYS A 33 -16.37 10.23 27.51
N PHE A 34 -16.89 9.30 26.71
CA PHE A 34 -18.31 8.92 26.75
C PHE A 34 -18.55 7.56 27.40
N GLY A 35 -17.50 6.72 27.53
CA GLY A 35 -17.61 5.35 28.02
C GLY A 35 -17.84 4.33 26.90
N PHE A 36 -17.54 3.06 27.20
CA PHE A 36 -17.59 1.97 26.23
C PHE A 36 -19.02 1.68 25.72
N ASP A 37 -20.03 1.71 26.59
CA ASP A 37 -21.42 1.43 26.23
C ASP A 37 -22.19 2.65 25.70
N SER A 38 -21.49 3.76 25.46
CA SER A 38 -22.13 4.99 24.95
C SER A 38 -22.58 4.84 23.49
N LYS A 39 -23.62 5.57 23.13
CA LYS A 39 -24.13 5.62 21.75
C LYS A 39 -23.07 6.22 20.81
N GLU A 40 -22.33 7.21 21.29
CA GLU A 40 -21.26 7.91 20.59
C GLU A 40 -20.10 6.97 20.26
N PHE A 41 -19.61 6.22 21.25
CA PHE A 41 -18.53 5.27 21.02
C PHE A 41 -18.99 4.11 20.14
N THR A 42 -20.20 3.59 20.35
CA THR A 42 -20.77 2.52 19.51
C THR A 42 -20.87 2.95 18.05
N TYR A 43 -21.36 4.17 17.79
CA TYR A 43 -21.40 4.74 16.45
C TYR A 43 -20.01 4.90 15.86
N TYR A 44 -19.07 5.47 16.63
CA TYR A 44 -17.70 5.70 16.17
C TYR A 44 -16.97 4.38 15.86
N LYS A 45 -17.15 3.36 16.71
CA LYS A 45 -16.65 2.00 16.48
C LYS A 45 -17.24 1.41 15.21
N LYS A 46 -18.54 1.58 14.97
CA LYS A 46 -19.17 1.12 13.72
C LYS A 46 -18.58 1.79 12.47
N VAL A 47 -18.22 3.07 12.54
CA VAL A 47 -17.51 3.77 11.45
C VAL A 47 -16.09 3.23 11.29
N TYR A 48 -15.38 2.99 12.40
CA TYR A 48 -14.05 2.38 12.39
C TYR A 48 -14.07 1.00 11.72
N ASP A 49 -14.92 0.10 12.20
CA ASP A 49 -15.04 -1.29 11.74
C ASP A 49 -15.35 -1.29 10.22
N TYR A 50 -16.29 -0.44 9.77
CA TYR A 50 -16.59 -0.30 8.34
C TYR A 50 -15.39 0.16 7.50
N CYS A 51 -14.60 1.12 8.02
CA CYS A 51 -13.41 1.63 7.33
C CYS A 51 -12.28 0.59 7.27
N GLU A 52 -12.17 -0.28 8.27
CA GLU A 52 -11.23 -1.40 8.31
C GLU A 52 -11.64 -2.48 7.30
N GLU A 53 -12.87 -2.98 7.40
CA GLU A 53 -13.41 -4.05 6.53
C GLU A 53 -13.36 -3.70 5.03
N ASN A 54 -13.61 -2.43 4.68
CA ASN A 54 -13.67 -1.98 3.28
C ASN A 54 -12.36 -1.35 2.78
N GLY A 55 -11.30 -1.30 3.60
CA GLY A 55 -10.02 -0.70 3.21
C GLY A 55 -10.14 0.77 2.79
N VAL A 56 -10.86 1.57 3.57
CA VAL A 56 -11.17 2.96 3.20
C VAL A 56 -9.93 3.84 3.31
N VAL A 57 -9.56 4.47 2.19
CA VAL A 57 -8.44 5.40 2.09
C VAL A 57 -8.95 6.81 1.82
N ARG A 58 -8.38 7.80 2.52
CA ARG A 58 -8.73 9.21 2.34
C ARG A 58 -7.65 9.95 1.58
N PHE A 59 -8.07 10.60 0.50
CA PHE A 59 -7.27 11.57 -0.25
C PHE A 59 -7.59 12.97 0.27
N GLU A 60 -6.60 13.64 0.84
CA GLU A 60 -6.76 14.97 1.43
C GLU A 60 -5.72 15.95 0.87
N GLN A 61 -6.21 17.04 0.30
CA GLN A 61 -5.39 18.09 -0.27
C GLN A 61 -5.57 19.39 0.52
N LYS A 62 -4.50 19.88 1.13
CA LYS A 62 -4.50 21.11 1.93
C LYS A 62 -3.95 22.26 1.10
N LEU A 63 -4.76 23.30 0.89
CA LEU A 63 -4.36 24.53 0.20
C LEU A 63 -4.06 25.60 1.25
N LYS A 64 -2.84 26.17 1.24
CA LYS A 64 -2.48 27.23 2.20
C LYS A 64 -3.16 28.55 1.84
N SER A 65 -3.42 29.41 2.83
CA SER A 65 -4.04 30.73 2.64
C SER A 65 -3.37 31.57 1.53
N ARG A 66 -2.03 31.58 1.45
CA ARG A 66 -1.30 32.28 0.38
C ARG A 66 -1.64 31.78 -1.03
N TYR A 67 -1.92 30.49 -1.18
CA TYR A 67 -2.40 29.94 -2.45
C TYR A 67 -3.77 30.52 -2.79
N LEU A 68 -4.69 30.46 -1.83
CA LEU A 68 -6.06 30.95 -2.01
C LEU A 68 -6.06 32.45 -2.35
N GLN A 69 -5.23 33.27 -1.70
CA GLN A 69 -5.11 34.71 -1.97
C GLN A 69 -4.60 34.98 -3.38
N ARG A 70 -3.57 34.24 -3.80
CA ARG A 70 -2.97 34.39 -5.12
C ARG A 70 -3.94 34.02 -6.25
N GLU A 71 -4.74 32.98 -6.05
CA GLU A 71 -5.72 32.53 -7.03
C GLU A 71 -7.10 33.20 -6.86
N GLY A 72 -7.23 34.18 -5.94
CA GLY A 72 -8.49 34.91 -5.72
C GLY A 72 -9.61 34.08 -5.05
N LEU A 73 -9.28 32.97 -4.40
CA LEU A 73 -10.21 31.99 -3.80
C LEU A 73 -10.56 32.27 -2.33
N CYS A 74 -10.30 33.49 -1.85
CA CYS A 74 -10.48 33.84 -0.43
C CYS A 74 -11.91 34.22 -0.05
N TYR A 75 -12.79 34.42 -1.03
CA TYR A 75 -14.13 34.92 -0.79
C TYR A 75 -15.15 33.80 -1.00
N TRP A 76 -15.61 33.23 0.10
CA TRP A 76 -16.60 32.15 0.07
C TRP A 76 -17.89 32.63 -0.63
N GLY A 77 -18.36 31.87 -1.62
CA GLY A 77 -19.56 32.17 -2.41
C GLY A 77 -19.39 33.25 -3.49
N LEU A 78 -18.26 33.96 -3.54
CA LEU A 78 -17.96 34.96 -4.57
C LEU A 78 -16.83 34.53 -5.52
N SER A 79 -15.92 33.68 -5.05
CA SER A 79 -14.80 33.20 -5.85
C SER A 79 -15.25 32.07 -6.79
N ASP A 80 -14.63 31.98 -7.97
CA ASP A 80 -14.81 30.81 -8.84
C ASP A 80 -13.95 29.64 -8.35
N PHE A 81 -14.60 28.59 -7.85
CA PHE A 81 -13.93 27.38 -7.35
C PHE A 81 -13.72 26.30 -8.41
N SER A 82 -14.07 26.52 -9.67
CA SER A 82 -13.90 25.57 -10.77
C SER A 82 -12.45 25.07 -10.88
N GLY A 83 -11.48 25.97 -10.67
CA GLY A 83 -10.05 25.63 -10.67
C GLY A 83 -9.64 24.62 -9.59
N LEU A 84 -10.35 24.61 -8.45
CA LEU A 84 -10.10 23.62 -7.38
C LEU A 84 -10.57 22.23 -7.78
N GLU A 85 -11.67 22.13 -8.53
CA GLU A 85 -12.20 20.85 -8.99
C GLU A 85 -11.22 20.16 -9.95
N ALA A 86 -10.64 20.91 -10.89
CA ALA A 86 -9.61 20.39 -11.79
C ALA A 86 -8.37 19.88 -11.02
N LEU A 87 -7.93 20.64 -10.02
CA LEU A 87 -6.79 20.30 -9.17
C LEU A 87 -7.06 19.04 -8.34
N GLN A 88 -8.25 18.95 -7.74
CA GLN A 88 -8.69 17.80 -6.96
C GLN A 88 -8.85 16.55 -7.83
N LYS A 89 -9.42 16.68 -9.04
CA LYS A 89 -9.57 15.57 -9.99
C LYS A 89 -8.21 15.00 -10.40
N GLY A 90 -7.25 15.88 -10.70
CA GLY A 90 -5.88 15.45 -10.99
C GLY A 90 -5.21 14.69 -9.84
N PHE A 91 -5.49 15.09 -8.60
CA PHE A 91 -4.99 14.39 -7.42
C PHE A 91 -5.69 13.05 -7.18
N LEU A 92 -7.02 12.98 -7.32
CA LEU A 92 -7.78 11.75 -7.18
C LEU A 92 -7.42 10.72 -8.25
N ASP A 93 -7.14 11.14 -9.48
CA ASP A 93 -6.76 10.22 -10.57
C ASP A 93 -5.34 9.64 -10.42
N MET A 94 -4.56 10.05 -9.42
CA MET A 94 -3.20 9.55 -9.18
C MET A 94 -3.17 8.02 -9.00
N TYR A 95 -4.15 7.43 -8.29
CA TYR A 95 -4.19 5.99 -8.06
C TYR A 95 -4.37 5.20 -9.37
N ARG A 96 -4.99 5.79 -10.40
CA ARG A 96 -5.22 5.11 -11.70
C ARG A 96 -3.91 4.86 -12.44
N ARG A 97 -2.88 5.67 -12.18
CA ARG A 97 -1.53 5.47 -12.73
C ARG A 97 -0.73 4.44 -11.94
N LEU A 98 -1.16 4.11 -10.73
CA LEU A 98 -0.57 3.09 -9.88
C LEU A 98 -1.32 1.77 -10.14
N SER A 99 -0.88 0.99 -11.12
CA SER A 99 -1.30 -0.42 -11.24
C SER A 99 -0.66 -1.21 -10.10
N VAL A 100 -1.23 -1.14 -8.90
CA VAL A 100 -0.71 -1.84 -7.72
C VAL A 100 -1.26 -3.25 -7.71
N SER A 101 -0.49 -4.19 -8.27
CA SER A 101 -0.62 -5.60 -7.95
C SER A 101 0.33 -5.89 -6.80
N GLU A 102 -0.17 -6.44 -5.71
CA GLU A 102 0.71 -6.99 -4.68
C GLU A 102 1.19 -8.34 -5.19
N VAL A 103 2.46 -8.39 -5.63
CA VAL A 103 3.10 -9.62 -6.07
C VAL A 103 3.98 -10.11 -4.93
N LYS A 104 3.56 -11.20 -4.28
CA LYS A 104 4.41 -11.87 -3.30
C LYS A 104 5.35 -12.82 -4.03
N LEU A 105 6.62 -12.54 -3.86
CA LEU A 105 7.74 -13.22 -4.50
C LEU A 105 8.48 -14.05 -3.46
N GLU A 106 8.74 -15.31 -3.79
CA GLU A 106 9.55 -16.22 -2.99
C GLU A 106 10.86 -16.49 -3.72
N THR A 107 11.99 -16.28 -3.05
CA THR A 107 13.29 -16.71 -3.54
C THR A 107 13.43 -18.23 -3.48
N ILE A 108 14.39 -18.79 -4.23
CA ILE A 108 14.74 -20.22 -4.14
C ILE A 108 14.99 -20.67 -2.68
N ALA A 109 15.63 -19.84 -1.86
CA ALA A 109 15.93 -20.18 -0.48
C ALA A 109 14.65 -20.24 0.38
N GLU A 110 13.74 -19.27 0.21
CA GLU A 110 12.47 -19.25 0.91
C GLU A 110 11.59 -20.43 0.48
N GLN A 111 11.53 -20.74 -0.83
CA GLN A 111 10.80 -21.88 -1.36
C GLN A 111 11.27 -23.21 -0.76
N LEU A 112 12.59 -23.40 -0.62
CA LEU A 112 13.17 -24.60 0.00
C LEU A 112 12.76 -24.76 1.48
N VAL A 113 12.51 -23.65 2.18
CA VAL A 113 12.09 -23.67 3.59
C VAL A 113 10.57 -23.82 3.68
N SER A 114 9.80 -23.09 2.87
CA SER A 114 8.32 -23.12 2.87
C SER A 114 7.77 -24.49 2.46
N GLU A 115 8.43 -25.18 1.52
CA GLU A 115 8.09 -26.55 1.12
C GLU A 115 8.65 -27.64 2.07
N GLY A 116 9.31 -27.26 3.16
CA GLY A 116 9.86 -28.19 4.15
C GLY A 116 11.02 -29.06 3.64
N ILE A 117 11.69 -28.62 2.56
CA ILE A 117 12.83 -29.35 1.98
C ILE A 117 14.09 -29.20 2.83
N VAL A 118 14.22 -28.05 3.50
CA VAL A 118 15.35 -27.68 4.36
C VAL A 118 14.86 -26.99 5.62
N ASP A 119 15.36 -27.42 6.77
CA ASP A 119 14.89 -26.92 8.09
C ASP A 119 15.27 -25.47 8.39
N THR A 120 16.31 -24.92 7.75
CA THR A 120 16.82 -23.58 8.06
C THR A 120 17.17 -22.76 6.82
N LEU A 121 16.87 -21.46 6.90
CA LEU A 121 17.23 -20.45 5.90
C LEU A 121 18.73 -20.47 5.57
N ARG A 122 19.61 -20.68 6.56
CA ARG A 122 21.06 -20.76 6.31
C ARG A 122 21.43 -21.86 5.32
N LYS A 123 20.90 -23.07 5.52
CA LYS A 123 21.15 -24.22 4.63
C LYS A 123 20.48 -24.01 3.26
N ALA A 124 19.31 -23.37 3.24
CA ALA A 124 18.60 -23.05 2.01
C ALA A 124 19.35 -22.01 1.17
N ASN A 125 19.88 -20.95 1.79
CA ASN A 125 20.70 -19.92 1.15
C ASN A 125 21.95 -20.51 0.50
N THR A 126 22.63 -21.46 1.13
CA THR A 126 23.76 -22.17 0.50
C THR A 126 23.33 -22.92 -0.76
N THR A 127 22.14 -23.52 -0.76
CA THR A 127 21.61 -24.25 -1.92
C THR A 127 21.19 -23.28 -3.03
N ALA A 128 20.54 -22.18 -2.68
CA ALA A 128 20.17 -21.11 -3.60
C ALA A 128 21.40 -20.44 -4.24
N TYR A 129 22.47 -20.23 -3.47
CA TYR A 129 23.74 -19.71 -3.98
C TYR A 129 24.29 -20.57 -5.12
N TYR A 130 24.34 -21.90 -4.96
CA TYR A 130 24.79 -22.80 -6.01
C TYR A 130 23.85 -22.81 -7.23
N ALA A 131 22.53 -22.65 -7.03
CA ALA A 131 21.60 -22.47 -8.15
C ALA A 131 21.90 -21.19 -8.94
N MET A 132 22.26 -20.08 -8.26
CA MET A 132 22.63 -18.84 -8.94
C MET A 132 23.98 -18.93 -9.66
N LEU A 133 24.98 -19.59 -9.07
CA LEU A 133 26.25 -19.86 -9.76
C LEU A 133 26.03 -20.68 -11.04
N TRP A 134 25.20 -21.72 -10.94
CA TRP A 134 24.81 -22.56 -12.07
C TRP A 134 24.08 -21.75 -13.15
N ALA A 135 23.14 -20.89 -12.75
CA ALA A 135 22.38 -20.05 -13.68
C ALA A 135 23.28 -19.05 -14.44
N ASN A 136 24.35 -18.56 -13.78
CA ASN A 136 25.36 -17.70 -14.41
C ASN A 136 26.41 -18.47 -15.22
N GLY A 137 26.27 -19.79 -15.39
CA GLY A 137 27.22 -20.63 -16.12
C GLY A 137 28.58 -20.78 -15.43
N GLN A 138 28.68 -20.46 -14.14
CA GLN A 138 29.92 -20.58 -13.38
C GLN A 138 30.16 -22.02 -12.91
N ASN A 139 31.42 -22.39 -12.76
CA ASN A 139 31.78 -23.69 -12.20
C ASN A 139 31.46 -23.71 -10.70
N LEU A 140 30.74 -24.75 -10.27
CA LEU A 140 30.27 -24.89 -8.89
C LEU A 140 31.37 -25.33 -7.92
N PHE A 141 32.46 -25.93 -8.42
CA PHE A 141 33.57 -26.46 -7.61
C PHE A 141 33.13 -27.32 -6.40
N LEU A 142 32.05 -28.09 -6.58
CA LEU A 142 31.46 -28.93 -5.55
C LEU A 142 32.05 -30.35 -5.57
N LYS A 143 32.21 -30.95 -4.38
CA LYS A 143 32.45 -32.39 -4.28
C LYS A 143 31.21 -33.15 -4.74
N GLU A 144 31.38 -34.36 -5.28
CA GLU A 144 30.29 -35.16 -5.85
C GLU A 144 29.10 -35.36 -4.87
N ALA A 145 29.39 -35.63 -3.60
CA ALA A 145 28.37 -35.78 -2.57
C ALA A 145 27.58 -34.48 -2.32
N GLN A 146 28.25 -33.32 -2.32
CA GLN A 146 27.61 -32.02 -2.15
C GLN A 146 26.77 -31.66 -3.38
N PHE A 147 27.28 -31.94 -4.58
CA PHE A 147 26.55 -31.75 -5.82
C PHE A 147 25.25 -32.56 -5.83
N LYS A 148 25.32 -33.86 -5.51
CA LYS A 148 24.13 -34.74 -5.40
C LYS A 148 23.12 -34.20 -4.37
N LEU A 149 23.59 -33.72 -3.22
CA LEU A 149 22.75 -33.17 -2.17
C LEU A 149 22.02 -31.89 -2.60
N HIS A 150 22.74 -30.92 -3.17
CA HIS A 150 22.12 -29.66 -3.61
C HIS A 150 21.20 -29.88 -4.81
N ARG A 151 21.60 -30.72 -5.77
CA ARG A 151 20.74 -31.13 -6.88
C ARG A 151 19.44 -31.78 -6.41
N ALA A 152 19.50 -32.70 -5.44
CA ALA A 152 18.31 -33.36 -4.91
C ALA A 152 17.32 -32.39 -4.26
N ARG A 153 17.82 -31.35 -3.57
CA ARG A 153 16.99 -30.28 -3.00
C ARG A 153 16.36 -29.40 -4.08
N LEU A 154 17.16 -28.96 -5.05
CA LEU A 154 16.72 -28.10 -6.15
C LEU A 154 15.70 -28.80 -7.07
N ARG A 155 15.83 -30.11 -7.29
CA ARG A 155 14.86 -30.87 -8.10
C ARG A 155 13.46 -30.87 -7.52
N LYS A 156 13.31 -30.78 -6.19
CA LYS A 156 12.00 -30.72 -5.54
C LYS A 156 11.25 -29.42 -5.87
N ILE A 157 11.97 -28.34 -6.17
CA ILE A 157 11.42 -27.05 -6.63
C ILE A 157 11.53 -26.87 -8.14
N GLY A 158 11.81 -27.94 -8.91
CA GLY A 158 11.84 -27.91 -10.37
C GLY A 158 13.15 -27.45 -11.02
N ILE A 159 14.24 -27.28 -10.26
CA ILE A 159 15.54 -26.85 -10.79
C ILE A 159 16.49 -28.05 -10.88
N ASP A 160 17.03 -28.33 -12.08
CA ASP A 160 18.02 -29.40 -12.30
C ASP A 160 19.37 -28.85 -12.77
N ILE A 161 20.30 -28.71 -11.82
CA ILE A 161 21.66 -28.18 -12.05
C ILE A 161 22.61 -29.14 -12.79
N ALA A 162 22.14 -30.33 -13.22
CA ALA A 162 22.96 -31.26 -14.01
C ALA A 162 23.03 -30.90 -15.49
N ASN A 163 22.04 -30.18 -16.00
CA ASN A 163 22.01 -29.70 -17.38
C ASN A 163 22.42 -28.22 -17.40
N PRO A 164 22.91 -27.69 -18.54
CA PRO A 164 23.10 -26.26 -18.70
C PRO A 164 21.81 -25.48 -18.41
N CYS A 165 21.95 -24.28 -17.84
CA CYS A 165 20.81 -23.42 -17.51
C CYS A 165 20.13 -22.92 -18.80
N ASP A 166 18.83 -23.16 -18.90
CA ASP A 166 17.96 -22.55 -19.92
C ASP A 166 17.43 -21.22 -19.37
N ILE A 167 18.08 -20.12 -19.76
CA ILE A 167 17.81 -18.77 -19.22
C ILE A 167 16.38 -18.31 -19.55
N GLU A 168 15.78 -18.81 -20.62
CA GLU A 168 14.40 -18.47 -20.98
C GLU A 168 13.37 -19.09 -20.02
N LYS A 169 13.71 -20.24 -19.42
CA LYS A 169 12.82 -20.97 -18.50
C LYS A 169 13.18 -20.77 -17.03
N PHE A 170 14.43 -20.42 -16.74
CA PHE A 170 14.90 -20.27 -15.38
C PHE A 170 14.31 -19.01 -14.74
N GLN A 171 13.54 -19.21 -13.67
CA GLN A 171 13.04 -18.14 -12.83
C GLN A 171 13.67 -18.27 -11.45
N ALA A 172 14.48 -17.28 -11.08
CA ALA A 172 15.14 -17.21 -9.77
C ALA A 172 14.17 -17.01 -8.60
N VAL A 173 12.93 -16.64 -8.91
CA VAL A 173 11.91 -16.23 -7.96
C VAL A 173 10.58 -16.81 -8.42
N ARG A 174 9.80 -17.33 -7.47
CA ARG A 174 8.45 -17.84 -7.69
C ARG A 174 7.41 -16.80 -7.31
N VAL A 175 6.42 -16.61 -8.16
CA VAL A 175 5.22 -15.83 -7.81
C VAL A 175 4.30 -16.74 -7.00
N ILE A 176 4.06 -16.36 -5.74
CA ILE A 176 3.20 -17.13 -4.81
C ILE A 176 1.76 -16.64 -4.93
N SER A 177 1.57 -15.32 -4.92
CA SER A 177 0.28 -14.69 -5.06
C SER A 177 0.41 -13.38 -5.83
N CYS A 178 -0.61 -13.13 -6.64
CA CYS A 178 -0.88 -11.84 -7.23
C CYS A 178 -2.25 -11.42 -6.73
N GLU A 179 -2.29 -10.55 -5.72
CA GLU A 179 -3.55 -9.97 -5.27
C GLU A 179 -3.82 -8.69 -6.07
N GLN A 180 -4.93 -8.71 -6.81
CA GLN A 180 -5.37 -7.55 -7.57
C GLN A 180 -6.17 -6.63 -6.65
N ILE A 181 -5.61 -5.45 -6.36
CA ILE A 181 -6.29 -4.44 -5.55
C ILE A 181 -7.30 -3.70 -6.45
N PHE A 182 -8.59 -3.84 -6.13
CA PHE A 182 -9.66 -3.12 -6.84
C PHE A 182 -10.04 -1.84 -6.11
N VAL A 183 -9.62 -0.70 -6.66
CA VAL A 183 -10.03 0.61 -6.15
C VAL A 183 -11.44 0.94 -6.65
N LYS A 184 -12.36 1.21 -5.73
CA LYS A 184 -13.75 1.61 -6.03
C LYS A 184 -14.01 3.04 -5.51
N PRO A 185 -14.84 3.83 -6.19
CA PRO A 185 -15.32 5.10 -5.65
C PRO A 185 -15.97 4.88 -4.29
N PHE A 186 -15.62 5.72 -3.30
CA PHE A 186 -16.18 5.61 -1.96
C PHE A 186 -17.63 6.11 -1.93
N LYS A 187 -18.53 5.28 -1.39
CA LYS A 187 -19.90 5.68 -1.01
C LYS A 187 -20.02 5.50 0.50
N ALA A 188 -20.39 6.56 1.21
CA ALA A 188 -20.61 6.45 2.65
C ALA A 188 -21.75 5.45 2.94
N PRO A 189 -21.65 4.65 4.01
CA PRO A 189 -22.67 3.67 4.35
C PRO A 189 -23.94 4.36 4.87
N ASP A 190 -25.09 3.70 4.75
CA ASP A 190 -26.40 4.30 5.06
C ASP A 190 -26.54 4.74 6.51
N PHE A 191 -25.81 4.11 7.44
CA PHE A 191 -25.81 4.49 8.84
C PHE A 191 -24.96 5.73 9.15
N TYR A 192 -24.15 6.21 8.20
CA TYR A 192 -23.25 7.34 8.39
C TYR A 192 -24.03 8.64 8.57
N GLN A 193 -23.74 9.35 9.65
CA GLN A 193 -24.36 10.62 9.97
C GLN A 193 -23.58 11.76 9.31
N TYR A 194 -24.17 12.40 8.31
CA TYR A 194 -23.60 13.59 7.69
C TYR A 194 -23.71 14.79 8.63
N PRO A 195 -22.71 15.71 8.62
CA PRO A 195 -22.85 16.99 9.30
C PRO A 195 -24.05 17.74 8.73
N SER A 196 -24.82 18.41 9.60
CA SER A 196 -25.97 19.19 9.15
C SER A 196 -25.50 20.41 8.35
N ASN A 197 -25.75 20.39 7.04
CA ASN A 197 -25.34 21.44 6.09
C ASN A 197 -26.13 22.74 6.21
N MET A 198 -26.86 23.00 7.30
CA MET A 198 -27.55 24.28 7.51
C MET A 198 -26.51 25.33 7.94
N PRO A 199 -26.12 26.28 7.08
CA PRO A 199 -25.18 27.30 7.47
C PRO A 199 -25.88 28.22 8.49
N LYS A 200 -25.44 28.17 9.75
CA LYS A 200 -25.75 29.22 10.75
C LYS A 200 -24.88 30.46 10.49
N LEU A 201 -24.75 30.88 9.22
CA LEU A 201 -24.01 32.07 8.84
C LEU A 201 -25.03 33.18 8.61
N ARG A 202 -25.05 34.19 9.49
CA ARG A 202 -25.78 35.45 9.27
C ARG A 202 -24.79 36.49 8.76
N LEU A 203 -25.17 37.18 7.69
CA LEU A 203 -24.50 38.42 7.30
C LEU A 203 -24.66 39.42 8.45
N ILE A 204 -23.55 39.85 9.02
CA ILE A 204 -23.50 41.00 9.92
C ILE A 204 -23.17 42.18 9.01
N ALA A 205 -24.18 43.03 8.78
CA ALA A 205 -24.03 44.31 8.10
C ALA A 205 -23.52 45.37 9.07
#